data_AF-A0A6M4G211-F1
#
_entry.id   AF-A0A6M4G211-F1
#
_cell.length_a   1.000
_cell.length_b   1.000
_cell.length_c   1.000
_cell.angle_alpha   90.00
_cell.angle_beta   90.00
_cell.angle_gamma   90.00
#
_symmetry.space_group_name_H-M   'P 1'
#
loop_
_entity.id
_entity.type
_entity.pdbx_description
1 polymer ?
#
loop_
_entity_poly.entity_id
_entity_poly.type
_entity_poly.pdbx_seq_one_letter_code
_entity_poly.pdbx_strand_id
1 'polypeptide(L)'
;MRLFRPARQLLLGTLLVATPLLAGQALAEATPPRQLHVQAEATLAVVPDRATLTARLWERTPAVSQEEDRGGDPDALREARERLEGRAGELIRTLEAAGFERDAISAGSLAVQPEHLAGSRHEDGERQTLVRTRLERAFRIQLDDLERLPGLLDALTEAGVNALDGVSYDLADRDAATDEALVKALEKARHKAELMADTLGITLGPVASVSETRSPVFQPRMLAMAADAREGAPQAEYRPGTLEIEAGVSVTWEIE
;
A
#
# COMPACT_ATOMS: atom_id res chain seq x y z
N MET A 1 -30.83 24.92 -114.20
CA MET A 1 -32.27 24.87 -114.54
C MET A 1 -33.05 25.09 -113.24
N ARG A 2 -33.98 26.06 -113.28
CA ARG A 2 -34.90 26.69 -112.29
C ARG A 2 -35.20 25.89 -110.99
N LEU A 3 -35.02 26.44 -109.77
CA LEU A 3 -35.71 27.54 -109.03
C LEU A 3 -36.95 27.09 -108.20
N PHE A 4 -36.92 27.51 -106.92
CA PHE A 4 -38.01 27.91 -106.01
C PHE A 4 -38.84 26.88 -105.18
N ARG A 5 -38.64 26.98 -103.84
CA ARG A 5 -39.56 27.13 -102.66
C ARG A 5 -41.09 27.01 -102.86
N PRO A 6 -41.97 26.82 -101.82
CA PRO A 6 -41.81 27.11 -100.37
C PRO A 6 -42.56 26.21 -99.30
N ALA A 7 -42.23 26.47 -98.01
CA ALA A 7 -43.09 26.66 -96.80
C ALA A 7 -43.86 25.53 -96.06
N ARG A 8 -44.01 25.79 -94.72
CA ARG A 8 -44.82 25.18 -93.62
C ARG A 8 -44.25 23.93 -92.95
N GLN A 9 -44.43 23.62 -91.66
CA GLN A 9 -44.70 24.31 -90.38
C GLN A 9 -44.67 23.18 -89.30
N LEU A 10 -44.26 23.53 -88.06
CA LEU A 10 -44.73 23.02 -86.75
C LEU A 10 -44.29 21.66 -86.13
N LEU A 11 -43.98 21.78 -84.81
CA LEU A 11 -44.18 20.89 -83.64
C LEU A 11 -43.17 19.76 -83.34
N LEU A 12 -42.51 19.87 -82.17
CA LEU A 12 -42.14 18.83 -81.16
C LEU A 12 -41.23 19.52 -80.11
N GLY A 13 -41.24 19.32 -78.79
CA GLY A 13 -41.96 18.48 -77.84
C GLY A 13 -41.19 18.62 -76.51
N THR A 14 -41.85 19.06 -75.43
CA THR A 14 -41.22 19.43 -74.15
C THR A 14 -40.90 18.18 -73.31
N LEU A 15 -39.62 17.99 -72.94
CA LEU A 15 -39.13 16.87 -72.12
C LEU A 15 -39.10 17.28 -70.63
N LEU A 16 -39.87 16.58 -69.80
CA LEU A 16 -39.96 16.76 -68.34
C LEU A 16 -38.85 15.94 -67.65
N VAL A 17 -37.93 16.60 -66.95
CA VAL A 17 -36.87 15.95 -66.15
C VAL A 17 -37.35 15.85 -64.70
N ALA A 18 -37.48 14.63 -64.19
CA ALA A 18 -37.81 14.35 -62.79
C ALA A 18 -36.52 14.24 -61.96
N THR A 19 -36.35 15.12 -60.97
CA THR A 19 -35.26 15.07 -59.99
C THR A 19 -35.69 14.25 -58.77
N PRO A 20 -34.89 13.28 -58.29
CA PRO A 20 -35.21 12.54 -57.08
C PRO A 20 -34.91 13.39 -55.85
N LEU A 21 -35.89 13.47 -54.94
CA LEU A 21 -35.75 14.07 -53.61
C LEU A 21 -34.90 13.11 -52.75
N LEU A 22 -33.65 13.47 -52.46
CA LEU A 22 -32.89 12.84 -51.37
C LEU A 22 -33.48 13.33 -50.04
N ALA A 23 -34.32 12.51 -49.43
CA ALA A 23 -34.70 12.68 -48.03
C ALA A 23 -33.48 12.38 -47.16
N GLY A 24 -32.80 13.42 -46.68
CA GLY A 24 -31.77 13.29 -45.65
C GLY A 24 -32.42 12.75 -44.37
N GLN A 25 -32.04 11.56 -43.94
CA GLN A 25 -32.40 11.09 -42.61
C GLN A 25 -31.56 11.88 -41.62
N ALA A 26 -32.21 12.83 -40.93
CA ALA A 26 -31.64 13.47 -39.76
C ALA A 26 -31.50 12.40 -38.67
N LEU A 27 -30.27 11.95 -38.42
CA LEU A 27 -29.95 11.26 -37.18
C LEU A 27 -30.17 12.27 -36.06
N ALA A 28 -31.12 11.99 -35.16
CA ALA A 28 -31.30 12.79 -33.96
C ALA A 28 -30.01 12.71 -33.14
N GLU A 29 -29.21 13.78 -33.14
CA GLU A 29 -28.18 13.98 -32.12
C GLU A 29 -28.90 14.12 -30.77
N ALA A 30 -28.84 13.08 -29.94
CA ALA A 30 -29.26 13.18 -28.56
C ALA A 30 -28.44 14.29 -27.91
N THR A 31 -29.10 15.35 -27.45
CA THR A 31 -28.44 16.43 -26.70
C THR A 31 -27.75 15.79 -25.50
N PRO A 32 -26.43 16.03 -25.29
CA PRO A 32 -25.72 15.41 -24.19
C PRO A 32 -26.41 15.79 -22.87
N PRO A 33 -26.61 14.85 -21.94
CA PRO A 33 -27.24 15.13 -20.66
C PRO A 33 -26.45 16.22 -19.93
N ARG A 34 -27.14 17.17 -19.29
CA ARG A 34 -26.51 18.17 -18.43
C ARG A 34 -26.04 17.46 -17.17
N GLN A 35 -24.77 17.64 -16.82
CA GLN A 35 -24.13 16.91 -15.73
C GLN A 35 -23.34 17.84 -14.81
N LEU A 36 -23.32 17.51 -13.53
CA LEU A 36 -22.43 18.09 -12.53
C LEU A 36 -21.42 17.03 -12.10
N HIS A 37 -20.14 17.30 -12.30
CA HIS A 37 -19.05 16.44 -11.86
C HIS A 37 -18.42 17.00 -10.59
N VAL A 38 -18.37 16.20 -9.51
CA VAL A 38 -17.73 16.60 -8.25
C VAL A 38 -16.71 15.56 -7.82
N GLN A 39 -15.54 16.06 -7.45
CA GLN A 39 -14.52 15.29 -6.75
C GLN A 39 -14.48 15.70 -5.27
N ALA A 40 -14.30 14.71 -4.42
CA ALA A 40 -14.11 14.88 -2.99
C ALA A 40 -13.13 13.84 -2.43
N GLU A 41 -12.38 14.26 -1.41
CA GLU A 41 -11.47 13.41 -0.65
C GLU A 41 -11.79 13.55 0.84
N ALA A 42 -11.69 12.44 1.57
CA ALA A 42 -11.80 12.39 3.01
C ALA A 42 -10.59 11.67 3.63
N THR A 43 -10.16 12.17 4.78
CA THR A 43 -9.09 11.58 5.58
C THR A 43 -9.69 11.13 6.91
N LEU A 44 -9.41 9.89 7.28
CA LEU A 44 -9.77 9.31 8.56
C LEU A 44 -8.50 9.07 9.37
N ALA A 45 -8.41 9.64 10.56
CA ALA A 45 -7.35 9.34 11.51
C ALA A 45 -7.84 8.28 12.49
N VAL A 46 -7.16 7.13 12.52
CA VAL A 46 -7.52 6.00 13.39
C VAL A 46 -6.34 5.67 14.31
N VAL A 47 -6.63 5.35 15.57
CA VAL A 47 -5.62 4.82 16.48
C VAL A 47 -5.40 3.35 16.12
N PRO A 48 -4.16 2.91 15.87
CA PRO A 48 -3.88 1.50 15.60
C PRO A 48 -4.20 0.64 16.82
N ASP A 49 -4.73 -0.55 16.59
CA ASP A 49 -5.03 -1.56 17.60
C ASP A 49 -4.15 -2.81 17.44
N ARG A 50 -3.36 -2.89 16.37
CA ARG A 50 -2.45 -3.99 16.08
C ARG A 50 -1.02 -3.49 15.94
N ALA A 51 -0.06 -4.29 16.40
CA ALA A 51 1.35 -4.09 16.13
C ALA A 51 1.98 -5.38 15.62
N THR A 52 3.03 -5.22 14.83
CA THR A 52 3.96 -6.29 14.50
C THR A 52 5.37 -5.86 14.84
N LEU A 53 6.06 -6.68 15.59
CA LEU A 53 7.49 -6.54 15.85
C LEU A 53 8.26 -7.66 15.14
N THR A 54 9.42 -7.35 14.59
CA THR A 54 10.32 -8.37 14.04
C THR A 54 11.58 -8.44 14.87
N ALA A 55 11.87 -9.62 15.44
CA ALA A 55 13.09 -9.90 16.16
C ALA A 55 13.98 -10.81 15.30
N ARG A 56 15.30 -10.66 15.40
CA ARG A 56 16.25 -11.49 14.64
C ARG A 56 17.21 -12.18 15.59
N LEU A 57 17.36 -13.48 15.37
CA LEU A 57 18.40 -14.30 15.97
C LEU A 57 19.42 -14.65 14.90
N TRP A 58 20.70 -14.53 15.23
CA TRP A 58 21.74 -15.08 14.40
C TRP A 58 22.84 -15.76 15.21
N GLU A 59 23.42 -16.76 14.56
CA GLU A 59 24.63 -17.46 14.99
C GLU A 59 25.68 -17.34 13.90
N ARG A 60 26.94 -17.50 14.29
CA ARG A 60 28.07 -17.40 13.37
C ARG A 60 28.96 -18.63 13.51
N THR A 61 29.52 -19.07 12.40
CA THR A 61 30.66 -19.99 12.44
C THR A 61 31.90 -19.26 12.98
N PRO A 62 32.91 -19.99 13.47
CA PRO A 62 34.23 -19.42 13.70
C PRO A 62 34.74 -18.70 12.45
N ALA A 63 35.51 -17.63 12.66
CA ALA A 63 36.20 -16.95 11.58
C ALA A 63 37.50 -17.71 11.26
N VAL A 64 37.65 -18.11 10.02
CA VAL A 64 38.83 -18.79 9.48
C VAL A 64 39.47 -17.93 8.41
N SER A 65 40.76 -18.14 8.12
CA SER A 65 41.38 -17.39 7.02
C SER A 65 40.77 -17.81 5.68
N GLN A 66 40.66 -16.86 4.74
CA GLN A 66 40.13 -17.15 3.41
C GLN A 66 40.94 -18.23 2.68
N GLU A 67 42.22 -18.37 2.98
CA GLU A 67 43.09 -19.40 2.40
C GLU A 67 42.79 -20.81 2.95
N GLU A 68 42.34 -20.89 4.20
CA GLU A 68 41.93 -22.13 4.86
C GLU A 68 40.49 -22.54 4.48
N ASP A 69 39.63 -21.57 4.11
CA ASP A 69 38.24 -21.80 3.71
C ASP A 69 38.11 -22.44 2.32
N ARG A 70 38.47 -23.72 2.21
CA ARG A 70 38.37 -24.51 0.97
C ARG A 70 36.96 -25.05 0.71
N GLY A 71 35.94 -24.21 0.91
CA GLY A 71 34.54 -24.55 0.61
C GLY A 71 33.61 -24.67 1.83
N GLY A 72 33.94 -23.98 2.93
CA GLY A 72 33.19 -23.99 4.18
C GLY A 72 33.58 -25.15 5.11
N ASP A 73 33.22 -25.01 6.38
CA ASP A 73 33.27 -26.07 7.38
C ASP A 73 31.84 -26.56 7.68
N PRO A 74 31.44 -27.74 7.14
CA PRO A 74 30.10 -28.30 7.34
C PRO A 74 29.76 -28.58 8.80
N ASP A 75 30.76 -28.92 9.63
CA ASP A 75 30.54 -29.22 11.04
C ASP A 75 30.33 -27.91 11.82
N ALA A 76 31.13 -26.88 11.56
CA ALA A 76 30.90 -25.55 12.13
C ALA A 76 29.54 -24.95 11.74
N LEU A 77 29.10 -25.16 10.50
CA LEU A 77 27.77 -24.76 10.04
C LEU A 77 26.66 -25.53 10.78
N ARG A 78 26.83 -26.84 10.98
CA ARG A 78 25.88 -27.68 11.72
C ARG A 78 25.76 -27.21 13.17
N GLU A 79 26.89 -27.00 13.84
CA GLU A 79 26.91 -26.53 15.23
C GLU A 79 26.29 -25.13 15.37
N ALA A 80 26.60 -24.20 14.46
CA ALA A 80 26.00 -22.87 14.46
C ALA A 80 24.48 -22.94 14.24
N ARG A 81 24.01 -23.83 13.37
CA ARG A 81 22.58 -24.07 13.16
C ARG A 81 21.93 -24.66 14.42
N GLU A 82 22.54 -25.65 15.06
CA GLU A 82 21.99 -26.26 16.28
C GLU A 82 21.87 -25.24 17.42
N ARG A 83 22.87 -24.37 17.62
CA ARG A 83 22.78 -23.26 18.57
C ARG A 83 21.62 -22.31 18.24
N LEU A 84 21.46 -21.96 16.96
CA LEU A 84 20.40 -21.07 16.51
C LEU A 84 19.01 -21.67 16.76
N GLU A 85 18.81 -22.95 16.42
CA GLU A 85 17.55 -23.66 16.64
C GLU A 85 17.26 -23.84 18.15
N GLY A 86 18.29 -24.04 18.98
CA GLY A 86 18.16 -24.06 20.44
C GLY A 86 17.65 -22.73 21.00
N ARG A 87 18.30 -21.62 20.62
CA ARG A 87 17.90 -20.25 21.00
C ARG A 87 16.52 -19.88 20.45
N ALA A 88 16.19 -20.30 19.23
CA ALA A 88 14.87 -20.13 18.64
C ALA A 88 13.77 -20.83 19.45
N GLY A 89 14.02 -22.08 19.88
CA GLY A 89 13.08 -22.81 20.72
C GLY A 89 12.90 -22.18 22.09
N GLU A 90 13.96 -21.64 22.68
CA GLU A 90 13.92 -20.92 23.96
C GLU A 90 13.15 -19.60 23.86
N LEU A 91 13.37 -18.83 22.79
CA LEU A 91 12.62 -17.63 22.48
C LEU A 91 11.11 -17.91 22.41
N ILE A 92 10.69 -18.91 21.64
CA ILE A 92 9.28 -19.28 21.51
C ILE A 92 8.68 -19.65 22.87
N ARG A 93 9.37 -20.46 23.67
CA ARG A 93 8.90 -20.84 25.02
C ARG A 93 8.79 -19.63 25.96
N THR A 94 9.73 -18.70 25.88
CA THR A 94 9.73 -17.47 26.69
C THR A 94 8.53 -16.59 26.33
N LEU A 95 8.24 -16.44 25.04
CA LEU A 95 7.07 -15.70 24.57
C LEU A 95 5.76 -16.40 24.93
N GLU A 96 5.66 -17.72 24.77
CA GLU A 96 4.50 -18.51 25.21
C GLU A 96 4.28 -18.37 26.74
N ALA A 97 5.35 -18.38 27.54
CA ALA A 97 5.28 -18.17 29.00
C ALA A 97 4.88 -16.74 29.38
N ALA A 98 5.24 -15.73 28.58
CA ALA A 98 4.75 -14.35 28.70
C ALA A 98 3.31 -14.16 28.18
N GLY A 99 2.65 -15.26 27.79
CA GLY A 99 1.24 -15.29 27.38
C GLY A 99 1.00 -14.92 25.93
N PHE A 100 2.02 -14.95 25.05
CA PHE A 100 1.81 -14.79 23.62
C PHE A 100 1.35 -16.12 23.02
N GLU A 101 0.32 -16.07 22.20
CA GLU A 101 -0.20 -17.26 21.53
C GLU A 101 0.80 -17.75 20.47
N ARG A 102 0.81 -19.07 20.25
CA ARG A 102 1.66 -19.69 19.23
C ARG A 102 1.43 -19.07 17.85
N ASP A 103 0.18 -18.81 17.49
CA ASP A 103 -0.19 -18.31 16.17
C ASP A 103 0.23 -16.84 15.98
N ALA A 104 0.45 -16.10 17.06
CA ALA A 104 1.00 -14.76 17.03
C ALA A 104 2.51 -14.74 16.72
N ILE A 105 3.20 -15.88 16.80
CA ILE A 105 4.65 -16.00 16.64
C ILE A 105 4.96 -16.76 15.35
N SER A 106 5.44 -16.04 14.35
CA SER A 106 5.84 -16.60 13.06
C SER A 106 7.37 -16.64 12.93
N ALA A 107 7.93 -17.84 12.86
CA ALA A 107 9.36 -18.03 12.55
C ALA A 107 9.57 -18.01 11.03
N GLY A 108 10.34 -17.04 10.54
CA GLY A 108 10.73 -16.93 9.14
C GLY A 108 11.69 -18.01 8.68
N SER A 109 12.05 -17.98 7.40
CA SER A 109 13.05 -18.86 6.82
C SER A 109 14.46 -18.59 7.38
N LEU A 110 15.30 -19.61 7.36
CA LEU A 110 16.71 -19.50 7.70
C LEU A 110 17.48 -18.85 6.53
N ALA A 111 18.13 -17.73 6.80
CA ALA A 111 19.08 -17.11 5.89
C ALA A 111 20.51 -17.53 6.25
N VAL A 112 21.31 -17.90 5.26
CA VAL A 112 22.72 -18.30 5.43
C VAL A 112 23.56 -17.41 4.53
N GLN A 113 24.45 -16.63 5.13
CA GLN A 113 25.18 -15.56 4.43
C GLN A 113 26.66 -15.59 4.80
N PRO A 114 27.60 -15.64 3.84
CA PRO A 114 29.00 -15.45 4.13
C PRO A 114 29.27 -14.01 4.56
N GLU A 115 30.17 -13.83 5.52
CA GLU A 115 30.68 -12.56 6.01
C GLU A 115 32.20 -12.54 5.83
N HIS A 116 32.71 -11.51 5.15
CA HIS A 116 34.15 -11.25 5.06
C HIS A 116 34.55 -10.22 6.12
N LEU A 117 35.61 -10.51 6.87
CA LEU A 117 36.12 -9.68 7.94
C LEU A 117 37.59 -9.33 7.66
N ALA A 118 38.00 -8.14 8.10
CA ALA A 118 39.41 -7.80 8.14
C ALA A 118 40.09 -8.52 9.31
N GLY A 119 41.12 -9.30 9.01
CA GLY A 119 42.01 -9.95 9.96
C GLY A 119 43.26 -9.14 10.25
N SER A 120 44.23 -9.82 10.87
CA SER A 120 45.56 -9.28 11.20
C SER A 120 46.31 -8.77 9.97
N ARG A 121 47.18 -7.79 10.16
CA ARG A 121 48.12 -7.34 9.11
C ARG A 121 49.33 -8.29 9.08
N HIS A 122 49.64 -8.83 7.92
CA HIS A 122 50.84 -9.62 7.66
C HIS A 122 52.10 -8.74 7.65
N GLU A 123 53.28 -9.37 7.71
CA GLU A 123 54.58 -8.67 7.71
C GLU A 123 54.83 -7.86 6.43
N ASP A 124 54.20 -8.23 5.32
CA ASP A 124 54.24 -7.53 4.02
C ASP A 124 53.32 -6.29 3.95
N GLY A 125 52.53 -6.03 5.00
CA GLY A 125 51.59 -4.92 5.08
C GLY A 125 50.18 -5.22 4.58
N GLU A 126 49.93 -6.38 3.98
CA GLU A 126 48.61 -6.81 3.54
C GLU A 126 47.73 -7.23 4.74
N ARG A 127 46.41 -6.99 4.64
CA ARG A 127 45.46 -7.43 5.67
C ARG A 127 44.93 -8.81 5.31
N GLN A 128 45.06 -9.76 6.23
CA GLN A 128 44.42 -11.05 6.13
C GLN A 128 42.91 -10.87 5.97
N THR A 129 42.28 -11.64 5.07
CA THR A 129 40.82 -11.71 4.99
C THR A 129 40.37 -12.94 5.75
N LEU A 130 39.47 -12.75 6.72
CA LEU A 130 38.80 -13.84 7.40
C LEU A 130 37.40 -14.03 6.82
N VAL A 131 36.95 -15.26 6.74
CA VAL A 131 35.60 -15.62 6.32
C VAL A 131 34.91 -16.33 7.47
N ARG A 132 33.62 -16.01 7.66
CA ARG A 132 32.71 -16.80 8.48
C ARG A 132 31.34 -16.81 7.83
N THR A 133 30.47 -17.69 8.27
CA THR A 133 29.09 -17.71 7.81
C THR A 133 28.17 -17.28 8.95
N ARG A 134 27.24 -16.37 8.67
CA ARG A 134 26.14 -15.99 9.55
C ARG A 134 24.89 -16.74 9.15
N LEU A 135 24.26 -17.38 10.13
CA LEU A 135 22.95 -18.00 10.03
C LEU A 135 21.97 -17.11 10.78
N GLU A 136 20.97 -16.56 10.09
CA GLU A 136 19.99 -15.62 10.65
C GLU A 136 18.58 -16.17 10.46
N ARG A 137 17.73 -16.02 11.48
CA ARG A 137 16.29 -16.27 11.40
C ARG A 137 15.53 -15.10 12.00
N ALA A 138 14.58 -14.58 11.25
CA ALA A 138 13.65 -13.55 11.72
C ALA A 138 12.42 -14.20 12.36
N PHE A 139 11.91 -13.58 13.42
CA PHE A 139 10.68 -13.92 14.11
C PHE A 139 9.75 -12.72 14.03
N ARG A 140 8.59 -12.90 13.43
CA ARG A 140 7.54 -11.90 13.36
C ARG A 140 6.53 -12.19 14.47
N ILE A 141 6.34 -11.23 15.36
CA ILE A 141 5.40 -11.33 16.48
C ILE A 141 4.29 -10.30 16.26
N GLN A 142 3.05 -10.78 16.17
CA GLN A 142 1.87 -9.93 16.08
C GLN A 142 1.27 -9.70 17.46
N LEU A 143 0.77 -8.49 17.71
CA LEU A 143 0.04 -8.11 18.91
C LEU A 143 -1.27 -7.48 18.50
N ASP A 144 -2.37 -7.97 19.06
CA ASP A 144 -3.69 -7.36 18.95
C ASP A 144 -4.04 -6.50 20.18
N ASP A 145 -3.11 -6.41 21.14
CA ASP A 145 -3.18 -5.54 22.30
C ASP A 145 -1.84 -4.81 22.46
N LEU A 146 -1.87 -3.50 22.17
CA LEU A 146 -0.69 -2.64 22.21
C LEU A 146 -0.19 -2.39 23.64
N GLU A 147 -1.03 -2.57 24.67
CA GLU A 147 -0.60 -2.42 26.07
C GLU A 147 0.42 -3.49 26.47
N ARG A 148 0.46 -4.62 25.72
CA ARG A 148 1.40 -5.71 25.93
C ARG A 148 2.76 -5.49 25.27
N LEU A 149 2.92 -4.44 24.47
CA LEU A 149 4.16 -4.16 23.75
C LEU A 149 5.40 -4.03 24.66
N PRO A 150 5.36 -3.32 25.80
CA PRO A 150 6.50 -3.26 26.72
C PRO A 150 6.92 -4.65 27.22
N GLY A 151 5.96 -5.49 27.63
CA GLY A 151 6.23 -6.85 28.08
C GLY A 151 6.80 -7.75 26.99
N LEU A 152 6.40 -7.53 25.72
CA LEU A 152 7.04 -8.21 24.58
C LEU A 152 8.51 -7.82 24.45
N LEU A 153 8.81 -6.51 24.49
CA LEU A 153 10.18 -6.01 24.35
C LEU A 153 11.09 -6.54 25.45
N ASP A 154 10.60 -6.59 26.69
CA ASP A 154 11.30 -7.18 27.83
C ASP A 154 11.57 -8.67 27.60
N ALA A 155 10.56 -9.46 27.21
CA ALA A 155 10.71 -10.89 26.95
C ALA A 155 11.69 -11.18 25.80
N LEU A 156 11.68 -10.38 24.74
CA LEU A 156 12.63 -10.51 23.63
C LEU A 156 14.06 -10.16 24.04
N THR A 157 14.21 -9.14 24.89
CA THR A 157 15.51 -8.73 25.43
C THR A 157 16.07 -9.81 26.35
N GLU A 158 15.24 -10.38 27.22
CA GLU A 158 15.60 -11.49 28.11
C GLU A 158 15.99 -12.75 27.33
N ALA A 159 15.24 -13.06 26.26
CA ALA A 159 15.56 -14.17 25.34
C ALA A 159 16.84 -13.94 24.52
N GLY A 160 17.49 -12.78 24.64
CA GLY A 160 18.78 -12.49 24.02
C GLY A 160 18.70 -12.45 22.50
N VAL A 161 17.64 -11.87 21.94
CA VAL A 161 17.58 -11.63 20.49
C VAL A 161 18.71 -10.69 20.07
N ASN A 162 19.24 -10.91 18.87
CA ASN A 162 20.43 -10.19 18.43
C ASN A 162 20.09 -8.82 17.83
N ALA A 163 18.90 -8.69 17.23
CA ALA A 163 18.35 -7.41 16.82
C ALA A 163 16.83 -7.40 17.01
N LEU A 164 16.33 -6.20 17.30
CA LEU A 164 14.93 -5.85 17.20
C LEU A 164 14.80 -4.87 16.05
N ASP A 165 13.93 -5.19 15.10
CA ASP A 165 13.50 -4.24 14.09
C ASP A 165 12.45 -3.29 14.71
N GLY A 166 12.11 -2.23 13.98
CA GLY A 166 11.08 -1.30 14.43
C GLY A 166 9.72 -1.97 14.60
N VAL A 167 8.88 -1.37 15.45
CA VAL A 167 7.46 -1.75 15.59
C VAL A 167 6.69 -1.18 14.41
N SER A 168 5.93 -2.03 13.73
CA SER A 168 4.97 -1.63 12.69
C SER A 168 3.57 -1.64 13.30
N TYR A 169 2.87 -0.50 13.23
CA TYR A 169 1.48 -0.39 13.69
C TYR A 169 0.50 -0.60 12.56
N ASP A 170 -0.68 -1.09 12.91
CA ASP A 170 -1.71 -1.50 11.97
C ASP A 170 -3.10 -1.52 12.61
N LEU A 171 -4.12 -1.80 11.79
CA LEU A 171 -5.47 -2.11 12.24
C LEU A 171 -5.78 -3.60 12.08
N ALA A 172 -6.53 -4.14 13.04
CA ALA A 172 -7.07 -5.48 12.95
C ALA A 172 -8.13 -5.61 11.84
N ASP A 173 -8.97 -4.58 11.72
CA ASP A 173 -10.01 -4.46 10.69
C ASP A 173 -9.73 -3.24 9.79
N ARG A 174 -8.87 -3.45 8.80
CA ARG A 174 -8.54 -2.44 7.80
C ARG A 174 -9.71 -2.11 6.88
N ASP A 175 -10.58 -3.08 6.63
CA ASP A 175 -11.68 -2.94 5.68
C ASP A 175 -12.75 -2.02 6.26
N ALA A 176 -13.12 -2.19 7.54
CA ALA A 176 -14.05 -1.29 8.22
C ALA A 176 -13.57 0.16 8.23
N ALA A 177 -12.27 0.39 8.48
CA ALA A 177 -11.71 1.74 8.48
C ALA A 177 -11.63 2.36 7.07
N THR A 178 -11.38 1.53 6.06
CA THR A 178 -11.42 1.88 4.63
C THR A 178 -12.83 2.28 4.21
N ASP A 179 -13.83 1.48 4.59
CA ASP A 179 -15.25 1.72 4.32
C ASP A 179 -15.72 3.03 4.98
N GLU A 180 -15.31 3.28 6.22
CA GLU A 180 -15.64 4.54 6.91
C GLU A 180 -15.06 5.76 6.18
N ALA A 181 -13.79 5.69 5.72
CA ALA A 181 -13.18 6.76 4.96
C ALA A 181 -13.91 6.99 3.63
N LEU A 182 -14.32 5.93 2.94
CA LEU A 182 -15.08 6.00 1.69
C LEU A 182 -16.47 6.64 1.88
N VAL A 183 -17.19 6.25 2.94
CA VAL A 183 -18.49 6.85 3.30
C VAL A 183 -18.32 8.36 3.50
N LYS A 184 -17.30 8.80 4.24
CA LYS A 184 -17.01 10.23 4.45
C LYS A 184 -16.70 10.97 3.15
N ALA A 185 -15.99 10.33 2.21
CA ALA A 185 -15.70 10.91 0.90
C ALA A 185 -16.98 11.09 0.06
N LEU A 186 -17.88 10.08 0.07
CA LEU A 186 -19.16 10.12 -0.64
C LEU A 186 -20.11 11.19 -0.06
N GLU A 187 -20.23 11.26 1.27
CA GLU A 187 -21.03 12.28 1.96
C GLU A 187 -20.53 13.69 1.63
N LYS A 188 -19.21 13.90 1.64
CA LYS A 188 -18.59 15.17 1.26
C LYS A 188 -18.82 15.52 -0.22
N ALA A 189 -18.76 14.54 -1.12
CA ALA A 189 -19.06 14.74 -2.53
C ALA A 189 -20.51 15.20 -2.74
N ARG A 190 -21.44 14.52 -2.06
CA ARG A 190 -22.87 14.86 -2.09
C ARG A 190 -23.13 16.26 -1.54
N HIS A 191 -22.61 16.58 -0.36
CA HIS A 191 -22.77 17.90 0.24
C HIS A 191 -22.23 19.02 -0.67
N LYS A 192 -21.09 18.79 -1.32
CA LYS A 192 -20.50 19.74 -2.28
C LYS A 192 -21.37 19.89 -3.54
N ALA A 193 -21.97 18.80 -4.05
CA ALA A 193 -22.88 18.85 -5.18
C ALA A 193 -24.16 19.65 -4.86
N GLU A 194 -24.76 19.40 -3.70
CA GLU A 194 -25.94 20.13 -3.19
C GLU A 194 -25.63 21.63 -3.05
N LEU A 195 -24.49 21.98 -2.42
CA LEU A 195 -24.04 23.37 -2.30
C LEU A 195 -23.87 24.08 -3.66
N MET A 196 -23.27 23.38 -4.63
CA MET A 196 -23.07 23.94 -5.98
C MET A 196 -24.40 24.16 -6.70
N ALA A 197 -25.33 23.20 -6.59
CA ALA A 197 -26.64 23.29 -7.21
C ALA A 197 -27.46 24.46 -6.65
N ASP A 198 -27.53 24.57 -5.32
CA ASP A 198 -28.22 25.65 -4.63
C ASP A 198 -27.65 27.03 -4.98
N THR A 199 -26.32 27.14 -5.07
CA THR A 199 -25.64 28.41 -5.38
C THR A 199 -25.88 28.85 -6.84
N LEU A 200 -25.97 27.90 -7.77
CA LEU A 200 -26.16 28.18 -9.19
C LEU A 200 -27.64 28.27 -9.59
N GLY A 201 -28.57 27.94 -8.69
CA GLY A 201 -30.01 27.91 -8.97
C GLY A 201 -30.40 26.81 -9.95
N ILE A 202 -29.69 25.68 -9.93
CA ILE A 202 -29.98 24.48 -10.74
C ILE A 202 -30.50 23.35 -9.84
N THR A 203 -31.23 22.40 -10.41
CA THR A 203 -31.72 21.25 -9.62
C THR A 203 -30.73 20.09 -9.72
N LEU A 204 -30.33 19.53 -8.57
CA LEU A 204 -29.50 18.32 -8.53
C LEU A 204 -30.36 17.06 -8.75
N GLY A 205 -30.05 16.30 -9.79
CA GLY A 205 -30.73 15.07 -10.18
C GLY A 205 -30.09 13.80 -9.59
N PRO A 206 -30.45 12.61 -10.11
CA PRO A 206 -29.88 11.34 -9.67
C PRO A 206 -28.38 11.22 -10.00
N VAL A 207 -27.70 10.31 -9.29
CA VAL A 207 -26.30 9.98 -9.57
C VAL A 207 -26.22 9.20 -10.89
N ALA A 208 -25.46 9.74 -11.84
CA ALA A 208 -25.20 9.11 -13.14
C ALA A 208 -24.00 8.15 -13.09
N SER A 209 -22.95 8.50 -12.32
CA SER A 209 -21.79 7.63 -12.15
C SER A 209 -21.03 7.92 -10.86
N VAL A 210 -20.39 6.88 -10.32
CA VAL A 210 -19.47 6.97 -9.17
C VAL A 210 -18.19 6.22 -9.54
N SER A 211 -17.05 6.82 -9.27
CA SER A 211 -15.74 6.20 -9.39
C SER A 211 -14.91 6.54 -8.17
N GLU A 212 -14.24 5.55 -7.62
CA GLU A 212 -13.15 5.80 -6.67
C GLU A 212 -11.96 6.37 -7.46
N THR A 213 -11.44 7.50 -7.03
CA THR A 213 -10.26 8.16 -7.65
C THR A 213 -8.97 7.82 -6.93
N ARG A 214 -9.06 7.43 -5.67
CA ARG A 214 -7.94 6.97 -4.84
C ARG A 214 -8.42 5.81 -3.97
N SER A 215 -7.87 4.62 -4.21
CA SER A 215 -8.05 3.49 -3.31
C SER A 215 -7.42 3.80 -1.95
N PRO A 216 -8.02 3.40 -0.82
CA PRO A 216 -7.49 3.77 0.48
C PRO A 216 -6.06 3.29 0.70
N VAL A 217 -5.19 4.26 1.03
CA VAL A 217 -3.77 4.00 1.33
C VAL A 217 -3.53 4.31 2.80
N PHE A 218 -2.96 3.35 3.52
CA PHE A 218 -2.51 3.53 4.89
C PHE A 218 -1.17 4.24 4.91
N GLN A 219 -1.10 5.43 5.50
CA GLN A 219 0.16 6.12 5.73
C GLN A 219 0.43 6.26 7.23
N PRO A 220 1.51 5.66 7.75
CA PRO A 220 1.91 5.86 9.13
C PRO A 220 2.43 7.28 9.30
N ARG A 221 1.77 8.08 10.15
CA ARG A 221 2.23 9.42 10.49
C ARG A 221 2.68 9.44 11.96
N MET A 222 3.97 9.71 12.16
CA MET A 222 4.51 9.93 13.50
C MET A 222 3.93 11.25 14.02
N LEU A 223 3.14 11.20 15.09
CA LEU A 223 2.78 12.41 15.84
C LEU A 223 4.07 12.99 16.42
N ALA A 224 4.43 14.21 16.00
CA ALA A 224 5.51 14.94 16.66
C ALA A 224 5.06 15.23 18.09
N MET A 225 5.64 14.52 19.06
CA MET A 225 5.46 14.80 20.48
C MET A 225 5.82 16.28 20.71
N ALA A 226 4.82 17.10 21.00
CA ALA A 226 5.06 18.39 21.62
C ALA A 226 5.71 18.10 22.97
N ALA A 227 6.95 18.54 23.14
CA ALA A 227 7.76 18.29 24.31
C ALA A 227 7.23 19.08 25.53
N ASP A 228 6.13 18.64 26.11
CA ASP A 228 5.78 18.96 27.49
C ASP A 228 6.27 17.82 28.39
N ALA A 229 7.59 17.82 28.61
CA ALA A 229 8.24 16.98 29.59
C ALA A 229 7.81 17.43 31.00
N ARG A 230 6.79 16.78 31.56
CA ARG A 230 6.56 16.76 33.01
C ARG A 230 7.22 15.53 33.60
N GLU A 231 8.01 15.82 34.62
CA GLU A 231 8.95 14.97 35.34
C GLU A 231 8.23 13.91 36.19
N GLY A 232 8.59 12.63 36.01
CA GLY A 232 8.15 11.54 36.89
C GLY A 232 8.07 10.18 36.20
N ALA A 233 9.19 9.44 36.20
CA ALA A 233 9.38 8.07 35.71
C ALA A 233 9.01 7.83 34.22
N PRO A 234 9.92 7.34 33.36
CA PRO A 234 9.53 6.92 32.03
C PRO A 234 8.82 5.57 32.14
N GLN A 235 7.55 5.56 32.54
CA GLN A 235 6.66 4.61 31.90
C GLN A 235 6.61 5.05 30.45
N ALA A 236 7.20 4.25 29.56
CA ALA A 236 7.06 4.47 28.14
C ALA A 236 5.57 4.30 27.82
N GLU A 237 4.79 5.38 27.93
CA GLU A 237 3.51 5.49 27.26
C GLU A 237 3.80 5.49 25.77
N TYR A 238 3.94 4.28 25.23
CA TYR A 238 4.07 4.06 23.80
C TYR A 238 2.74 4.45 23.17
N ARG A 239 2.64 5.73 22.78
CA ARG A 239 1.49 6.24 22.03
C ARG A 239 1.82 6.03 20.56
N PRO A 240 1.31 4.96 19.91
CA PRO A 240 1.45 4.88 18.47
C PRO A 240 0.84 6.15 17.87
N GLY A 241 1.49 6.70 16.85
CA GLY A 241 0.87 7.77 16.06
C GLY A 241 -0.47 7.28 15.48
N THR A 242 -1.29 8.21 15.00
CA THR A 242 -2.51 7.83 14.27
C THR A 242 -2.16 7.36 12.87
N LEU A 243 -2.88 6.36 12.38
CA LEU A 243 -2.88 5.97 10.98
C LEU A 243 -3.82 6.91 10.22
N GLU A 244 -3.33 7.52 9.15
CA GLU A 244 -4.17 8.28 8.22
C GLU A 244 -4.60 7.37 7.07
N ILE A 245 -5.92 7.32 6.84
CA ILE A 245 -6.56 6.59 5.75
C ILE A 245 -7.25 7.63 4.88
N GLU A 246 -6.82 7.72 3.63
CA GLU A 246 -7.37 8.67 2.65
C GLU A 246 -8.25 7.95 1.63
N ALA A 247 -9.47 8.43 1.42
CA ALA A 247 -10.36 7.95 0.36
C ALA A 247 -10.74 9.10 -0.59
N GLY A 248 -10.77 8.82 -1.89
CA GLY A 248 -11.13 9.80 -2.92
C GLY A 248 -12.22 9.27 -3.85
N VAL A 249 -13.21 10.11 -4.14
CA VAL A 249 -14.32 9.77 -5.04
C VAL A 249 -14.53 10.87 -6.08
N SER A 250 -14.97 10.45 -7.26
CA SER A 250 -15.53 11.29 -8.31
C SER A 250 -16.95 10.82 -8.59
N VAL A 251 -17.89 11.73 -8.45
CA VAL A 251 -19.32 11.46 -8.64
C VAL A 251 -19.87 12.41 -9.69
N THR A 252 -20.71 11.90 -10.57
CA THR A 252 -21.44 12.66 -11.57
C THR A 252 -22.93 12.60 -11.27
N TRP A 253 -23.58 13.75 -11.21
CA TRP A 253 -25.03 13.87 -11.10
C TRP A 253 -25.62 14.42 -12.40
N GLU A 254 -26.83 14.02 -12.71
CA GLU A 254 -27.67 14.74 -13.67
C GLU A 254 -28.10 16.08 -13.05
N ILE A 255 -28.34 17.09 -13.88
CA ILE A 255 -28.83 18.42 -13.42
C ILE A 255 -29.89 18.98 -14.37
N GLU A 256 -30.78 19.80 -13.84
CA GLU A 256 -31.84 20.51 -14.59
C GLU A 256 -31.73 22.03 -14.49
#